data_AF-A0A1C4YAP5-F1
#
_entry.id   AF-A0A1C4YAP5-F1
#
_cell.length_a   1.000
_cell.length_b   1.000
_cell.length_c   1.000
_cell.angle_alpha   90.00
_cell.angle_beta   90.00
_cell.angle_gamma   90.00
#
_symmetry.space_group_name_H-M   'P 1'
#
loop_
_entity.id
_entity.type
_entity.pdbx_description
1 polymer ?
#
loop_
_entity_poly.entity_id
_entity_poly.type
_entity_poly.pdbx_seq_one_letter_code
_entity_poly.pdbx_strand_id
1 'polypeptide(L)'
;MPEPVPHPTATASSARVAAPRTSTAPASGPRLPVPLLVTGAGLLLAVVFLLAPPLGTDLAAQVARADFVDRHGFAPVDLGWYGGVHQFGYSLFTAGLGALFGVRVVGAVAAVASAAALGWLFVRHRARRPLLAGLLGAVVLVGNLASGRITFAVGLALGLAALVAVSADRPSRPLRLTLAALLAALATWASPVAGLFTGVAGAALLLAALRPGTGPGRPLPGGWRIDRPLGEALTLCFAPAVALAPMAVLFGNGGTQPYTAESMRINVALAVLVFAVLPRRRRVLRTGAALAVLLLVAAYYLPTPIGSNALRLPMLFALPALAGYATLPTGWLAALLAATVWWQNPVMTSDLGRAGSPESSAAFYRPLADELARRAPVGRVEVVPLRDHWESAYLPSTVPLARGWERQVDTDRNALFYRTGLDADTYAEWLRHTAVQYVAFASDSVPDRWAREEADLVAGGLPYLTEVWRDDTWRLYAVTDPTPLVAAPGRLVASDPGQVRFTAPADAGDLLVRVRWSRWLSLEGPDGCFARGPDDWVTVRVDGAGEYRLTSSLRPRGGC
;
A
#
# COMPACT_ATOMS: atom_id res chain seq x y z
N MET A 1 -30.83 37.90 -97.10
CA MET A 1 -29.65 38.51 -96.44
C MET A 1 -30.00 39.94 -96.07
N PRO A 2 -29.58 40.49 -94.92
CA PRO A 2 -28.78 39.89 -93.85
C PRO A 2 -29.46 39.90 -92.46
N GLU A 3 -28.92 39.04 -91.59
CA GLU A 3 -29.12 38.98 -90.13
C GLU A 3 -28.34 40.11 -89.43
N PRO A 4 -28.66 40.46 -88.16
CA PRO A 4 -27.79 39.96 -87.10
C PRO A 4 -28.49 39.60 -85.77
N VAL A 5 -27.94 38.58 -85.12
CA VAL A 5 -28.17 38.15 -83.72
C VAL A 5 -27.49 39.11 -82.73
N PRO A 6 -28.09 39.36 -81.54
CA PRO A 6 -27.33 39.14 -80.31
C PRO A 6 -28.13 38.51 -79.13
N HIS A 7 -27.49 37.50 -78.55
CA HIS A 7 -27.41 36.97 -77.17
C HIS A 7 -28.36 37.37 -75.99
N PRO A 8 -28.49 36.47 -74.99
CA PRO A 8 -29.60 36.44 -74.03
C PRO A 8 -29.36 37.29 -72.77
N THR A 9 -30.41 37.90 -72.24
CA THR A 9 -30.39 38.58 -70.94
C THR A 9 -30.96 37.67 -69.84
N ALA A 10 -30.12 37.43 -68.83
CA ALA A 10 -30.42 36.62 -67.67
C ALA A 10 -31.45 37.28 -66.75
N THR A 11 -32.47 36.53 -66.35
CA THR A 11 -33.42 36.87 -65.28
C THR A 11 -32.73 36.76 -63.92
N ALA A 12 -32.50 37.90 -63.25
CA ALA A 12 -32.06 37.96 -61.86
C ALA A 12 -33.25 38.23 -60.94
N SER A 13 -33.69 37.20 -60.22
CA SER A 13 -34.66 37.26 -59.12
C SER A 13 -34.01 37.88 -57.88
N SER A 14 -34.45 39.07 -57.49
CA SER A 14 -34.02 39.74 -56.25
C SER A 14 -34.83 39.22 -55.04
N ALA A 15 -34.25 38.26 -54.33
CA ALA A 15 -34.75 37.79 -53.04
C ALA A 15 -34.45 38.83 -51.95
N ARG A 16 -35.50 39.29 -51.25
CA ARG A 16 -35.40 40.12 -50.04
C ARG A 16 -34.69 39.33 -48.94
N VAL A 17 -33.54 39.83 -48.50
CA VAL A 17 -32.81 39.32 -47.34
C VAL A 17 -33.53 39.77 -46.07
N ALA A 18 -34.20 38.85 -45.39
CA ALA A 18 -34.70 39.05 -44.04
C ALA A 18 -33.52 39.00 -43.06
N ALA A 19 -33.35 40.04 -42.25
CA ALA A 19 -32.30 40.13 -41.23
C ALA A 19 -32.46 39.02 -40.18
N PRO A 20 -31.37 38.36 -39.73
CA PRO A 20 -31.44 37.35 -38.69
C PRO A 20 -31.74 38.01 -37.34
N ARG A 21 -32.85 37.60 -36.71
CA ARG A 21 -33.15 37.92 -35.30
C ARG A 21 -32.07 37.25 -34.45
N THR A 22 -31.22 38.04 -33.82
CA THR A 22 -30.23 37.61 -32.83
C THR A 22 -30.95 37.08 -31.60
N SER A 23 -31.11 35.76 -31.53
CA SER A 23 -31.43 35.04 -30.29
C SER A 23 -30.23 35.19 -29.35
N THR A 24 -30.30 36.12 -28.40
CA THR A 24 -29.38 36.20 -27.27
C THR A 24 -29.56 34.96 -26.40
N ALA A 25 -28.69 33.97 -26.60
CA ALA A 25 -28.54 32.87 -25.64
C ALA A 25 -28.17 33.48 -24.27
N PRO A 26 -28.75 32.99 -23.16
CA PRO A 26 -28.38 33.47 -21.84
C PRO A 26 -26.89 33.23 -21.63
N ALA A 27 -26.15 34.29 -21.29
CA ALA A 27 -24.75 34.21 -20.94
C ALA A 27 -24.60 33.25 -19.75
N SER A 28 -24.21 32.01 -20.03
CA SER A 28 -23.81 31.08 -19.00
C SER A 28 -22.56 31.67 -18.33
N GLY A 29 -22.68 32.05 -17.06
CA GLY A 29 -21.54 32.52 -16.26
C GLY A 29 -20.35 31.54 -16.33
N PRO A 30 -19.14 31.98 -15.95
CA PRO A 30 -17.94 31.16 -16.09
C PRO A 30 -18.10 29.82 -15.35
N ARG A 31 -18.29 28.74 -16.10
CA ARG A 31 -18.36 27.38 -15.54
C ARG A 31 -16.95 26.98 -15.15
N LEU A 32 -16.76 26.65 -13.87
CA LEU A 32 -15.48 26.14 -13.37
C LEU A 32 -15.08 24.89 -14.19
N PRO A 33 -13.82 24.78 -14.63
CA PRO A 33 -13.33 23.62 -15.36
C PRO A 33 -13.41 22.37 -14.48
N VAL A 34 -13.82 21.23 -15.07
CA VAL A 34 -14.04 19.96 -14.37
C VAL A 34 -12.89 19.56 -13.43
N PRO A 35 -11.60 19.67 -13.82
CA PRO A 35 -10.51 19.33 -12.90
C PRO A 35 -10.53 20.15 -11.62
N LEU A 36 -10.88 21.44 -11.66
CA LEU A 36 -10.98 22.27 -10.45
C LEU A 36 -12.13 21.81 -9.55
N LEU A 37 -13.27 21.45 -10.12
CA LEU A 37 -14.40 20.92 -9.34
C LEU A 37 -14.05 19.59 -8.66
N VAL A 38 -13.34 18.70 -9.36
CA VAL A 38 -12.90 17.41 -8.83
C VAL A 38 -11.84 17.60 -7.75
N THR A 39 -10.88 18.50 -7.96
CA THR A 39 -9.89 18.88 -6.94
C THR A 39 -10.57 19.47 -5.71
N GLY A 40 -11.55 20.36 -5.89
CA GLY A 40 -12.31 20.96 -4.79
C GLY A 40 -13.09 19.93 -3.99
N ALA A 41 -13.73 18.97 -4.65
CA ALA A 41 -14.38 17.84 -3.98
C ALA A 41 -13.38 16.95 -3.23
N GLY A 42 -12.24 16.65 -3.85
CA GLY A 42 -11.14 15.92 -3.20
C GLY A 42 -10.62 16.65 -1.96
N LEU A 43 -10.45 17.97 -2.03
CA LEU A 43 -10.03 18.80 -0.91
C LEU A 43 -11.03 18.79 0.23
N LEU A 44 -12.32 18.97 -0.07
CA LEU A 44 -13.39 18.90 0.92
C LEU A 44 -13.39 17.55 1.65
N LEU A 45 -13.35 16.45 0.89
CA LEU A 45 -13.32 15.10 1.44
C LEU A 45 -12.04 14.83 2.24
N ALA A 46 -10.89 15.36 1.81
CA ALA A 46 -9.63 15.26 2.54
C ALA A 46 -9.68 16.04 3.86
N VAL A 47 -10.31 17.23 3.89
CA VAL A 47 -10.55 17.97 5.15
C VAL A 47 -11.46 17.18 6.08
N VAL A 48 -12.54 16.59 5.57
CA VAL A 48 -13.41 15.70 6.36
C VAL A 48 -12.61 14.52 6.93
N PHE A 49 -11.75 13.89 6.12
CA PHE A 49 -10.86 12.82 6.58
C PHE A 49 -9.92 13.30 7.69
N LEU A 50 -9.36 14.52 7.62
CA LEU A 50 -8.46 15.04 8.65
C LEU A 50 -9.19 15.37 9.96
N LEU A 51 -10.43 15.85 9.88
CA LEU A 51 -11.26 16.17 11.04
C LEU A 51 -11.87 14.93 11.70
N ALA A 52 -11.98 13.81 10.98
CA ALA A 52 -12.48 12.56 11.53
C ALA A 52 -11.55 12.01 12.63
N PRO A 53 -12.06 11.18 13.55
CA PRO A 53 -11.20 10.37 14.42
C PRO A 53 -10.27 9.45 13.60
N PRO A 54 -9.16 8.95 14.19
CA PRO A 54 -8.33 7.94 13.55
C PRO A 54 -9.17 6.72 13.13
N LEU A 55 -8.91 6.21 11.92
CA LEU A 55 -9.69 5.13 11.31
C LEU A 55 -8.84 4.37 10.29
N GLY A 56 -9.21 3.10 10.09
CA GLY A 56 -8.56 2.21 9.13
C GLY A 56 -7.40 1.39 9.70
N THR A 57 -7.42 0.09 9.41
CA THR A 57 -6.43 -0.87 9.92
C THR A 57 -5.00 -0.60 9.43
N ASP A 58 -4.79 -0.05 8.23
CA ASP A 58 -3.43 0.22 7.76
C ASP A 58 -2.82 1.46 8.43
N LEU A 59 -3.61 2.31 9.10
CA LEU A 59 -3.13 3.58 9.67
C LEU A 59 -2.10 3.34 10.79
N ALA A 60 -2.30 2.31 11.60
CA ALA A 60 -1.36 1.90 12.65
C ALA A 60 0.05 1.66 12.09
N ALA A 61 0.18 0.95 10.97
CA ALA A 61 1.48 0.74 10.31
C ALA A 61 2.11 2.04 9.80
N GLN A 62 1.30 2.97 9.30
CA GLN A 62 1.83 4.25 8.82
C GLN A 62 2.40 5.07 9.97
N VAL A 63 1.69 5.09 11.11
CA VAL A 63 2.14 5.77 12.33
C VAL A 63 3.40 5.11 12.86
N ALA A 64 3.41 3.79 13.00
CA ALA A 64 4.57 3.05 13.49
C ALA A 64 5.83 3.30 12.67
N ARG A 65 5.73 3.25 11.32
CA ARG A 65 6.90 3.47 10.45
C ARG A 65 7.36 4.93 10.46
N ALA A 66 6.44 5.88 10.51
CA ALA A 66 6.78 7.29 10.59
C ALA A 66 7.50 7.61 11.91
N ASP A 67 6.97 7.10 13.02
CA ASP A 67 7.54 7.24 14.34
C ASP A 67 8.91 6.53 14.47
N PHE A 68 9.07 5.35 13.85
CA PHE A 68 10.39 4.71 13.76
C PHE A 68 11.42 5.61 13.05
N VAL A 69 11.04 6.26 11.95
CA VAL A 69 11.94 7.20 11.24
C VAL A 69 12.22 8.44 12.08
N ASP A 70 11.23 8.95 12.82
CA ASP A 70 11.41 10.10 13.72
C ASP A 70 12.44 9.81 14.82
N ARG A 71 12.41 8.59 15.37
CA ARG A 71 13.28 8.17 16.49
C ARG A 71 14.63 7.61 16.07
N HIS A 72 14.68 6.89 14.94
CA HIS A 72 15.85 6.12 14.52
C HIS A 72 16.39 6.53 13.13
N GLY A 73 15.85 7.60 12.54
CA GLY A 73 16.29 8.14 11.26
C GLY A 73 16.14 7.14 10.12
N PHE A 74 17.24 6.89 9.40
CA PHE A 74 17.27 5.99 8.23
C PHE A 74 17.81 4.60 8.57
N ALA A 75 17.65 4.13 9.82
CA ALA A 75 17.96 2.77 10.19
C ALA A 75 17.19 1.77 9.27
N PRO A 76 17.88 0.85 8.59
CA PRO A 76 17.24 -0.02 7.59
C PRO A 76 16.42 -1.16 8.19
N VAL A 77 16.69 -1.55 9.44
CA VAL A 77 16.02 -2.66 10.14
C VAL A 77 15.37 -2.14 11.41
N ASP A 78 14.10 -2.44 11.58
CA ASP A 78 13.32 -2.22 12.79
C ASP A 78 13.23 -3.52 13.58
N LEU A 79 13.81 -3.52 14.78
CA LEU A 79 13.88 -4.65 15.71
C LEU A 79 12.65 -4.75 16.62
N GLY A 80 11.70 -3.81 16.50
CA GLY A 80 10.50 -3.71 17.31
C GLY A 80 9.49 -4.82 17.06
N TRP A 81 9.50 -5.45 15.87
CA TRP A 81 8.61 -6.57 15.52
C TRP A 81 9.36 -7.72 14.86
N TYR A 82 8.84 -8.96 15.03
CA TYR A 82 9.28 -10.16 14.29
C TYR A 82 10.77 -10.50 14.40
N GLY A 83 11.45 -9.91 15.40
CA GLY A 83 12.89 -9.94 15.55
C GLY A 83 13.68 -9.18 14.47
N GLY A 84 13.05 -8.33 13.65
CA GLY A 84 13.73 -7.52 12.64
C GLY A 84 13.01 -7.48 11.30
N VAL A 85 12.57 -6.30 10.85
CA VAL A 85 11.98 -6.09 9.51
C VAL A 85 12.63 -4.93 8.77
N HIS A 86 12.80 -5.06 7.46
CA HIS A 86 13.30 -4.00 6.61
C HIS A 86 12.24 -2.91 6.41
N GLN A 87 12.61 -1.66 6.66
CA GLN A 87 11.74 -0.52 6.46
C GLN A 87 11.62 -0.15 4.98
N PHE A 88 12.74 -0.18 4.27
CA PHE A 88 12.86 0.24 2.88
C PHE A 88 12.25 -0.73 1.87
N GLY A 89 11.88 -1.96 2.29
CA GLY A 89 11.09 -2.88 1.47
C GLY A 89 9.64 -2.43 1.32
N TYR A 90 9.12 -1.72 2.33
CA TYR A 90 7.74 -1.21 2.34
C TYR A 90 7.62 0.12 1.58
N SER A 91 8.55 1.04 1.84
CA SER A 91 8.63 2.36 1.20
C SER A 91 10.00 3.01 1.49
N LEU A 92 10.60 3.68 0.51
CA LEU A 92 11.87 4.39 0.71
C LEU A 92 11.73 5.73 1.45
N PHE A 93 10.62 6.45 1.25
CA PHE A 93 10.52 7.84 1.75
C PHE A 93 9.18 8.24 2.36
N THR A 94 8.09 7.48 2.16
CA THR A 94 6.77 7.88 2.69
C THR A 94 6.75 7.96 4.22
N ALA A 95 7.46 7.07 4.92
CA ALA A 95 7.58 7.12 6.38
C ALA A 95 8.23 8.43 6.85
N GLY A 96 9.31 8.87 6.18
CA GLY A 96 9.95 10.15 6.47
C GLY A 96 9.05 11.36 6.18
N LEU A 97 8.25 11.33 5.12
CA LEU A 97 7.21 12.35 4.91
C LEU A 97 6.18 12.35 6.04
N GLY A 98 5.78 11.16 6.51
CA GLY A 98 4.87 10.99 7.63
C GLY A 98 5.42 11.54 8.94
N ALA A 99 6.71 11.35 9.20
CA ALA A 99 7.41 11.90 10.37
C ALA A 99 7.45 13.44 10.32
N LEU A 100 7.80 14.00 9.16
CA LEU A 100 7.98 15.45 9.00
C LEU A 100 6.66 16.24 8.99
N PHE A 101 5.63 15.72 8.32
CA PHE A 101 4.39 16.49 8.05
C PHE A 101 3.15 15.91 8.73
N GLY A 102 3.27 14.73 9.35
CA GLY A 102 2.14 13.97 9.86
C GLY A 102 1.54 13.05 8.79
N VAL A 103 1.42 11.77 9.14
CA VAL A 103 0.92 10.68 8.29
C VAL A 103 -0.41 11.03 7.59
N ARG A 104 -1.39 11.53 8.34
CA ARG A 104 -2.74 11.82 7.81
C ARG A 104 -2.72 13.00 6.83
N VAL A 105 -1.90 14.02 7.08
CA VAL A 105 -1.73 15.19 6.21
C VAL A 105 -1.11 14.78 4.88
N VAL A 106 -0.06 13.95 4.92
CA VAL A 106 0.57 13.39 3.72
C VAL A 106 -0.44 12.63 2.87
N GLY A 107 -1.28 11.80 3.48
CA GLY A 107 -2.35 11.09 2.78
C GLY A 107 -3.40 12.02 2.16
N ALA A 108 -3.82 13.05 2.90
CA ALA A 108 -4.76 14.05 2.43
C ALA A 108 -4.23 14.77 1.17
N VAL A 109 -2.99 15.25 1.21
CA VAL A 109 -2.33 15.89 0.05
C VAL A 109 -2.25 14.93 -1.13
N ALA A 110 -1.86 13.67 -0.91
CA ALA A 110 -1.78 12.67 -1.94
C ALA A 110 -3.15 12.36 -2.59
N ALA A 111 -4.23 12.31 -1.79
CA ALA A 111 -5.58 12.09 -2.32
C ALA A 111 -6.09 13.29 -3.14
N VAL A 112 -5.83 14.52 -2.70
CA VAL A 112 -6.17 15.73 -3.48
C VAL A 112 -5.40 15.77 -4.80
N ALA A 113 -4.10 15.49 -4.78
CA ALA A 113 -3.28 15.41 -5.98
C ALA A 113 -3.77 14.30 -6.94
N SER A 114 -4.14 13.14 -6.39
CA SER A 114 -4.72 12.03 -7.16
C SER A 114 -6.05 12.43 -7.80
N ALA A 115 -6.93 13.10 -7.07
CA ALA A 115 -8.23 13.56 -7.58
C ALA A 115 -8.04 14.58 -8.71
N ALA A 116 -7.13 15.55 -8.55
CA ALA A 116 -6.78 16.52 -9.57
C ALA A 116 -6.27 15.85 -10.85
N ALA A 117 -5.31 14.94 -10.72
CA ALA A 117 -4.72 14.20 -11.83
C ALA A 117 -5.78 13.34 -12.55
N LEU A 118 -6.61 12.63 -11.80
CA LEU A 118 -7.65 11.76 -12.34
C LEU A 118 -8.75 12.57 -13.07
N GLY A 119 -9.20 13.68 -12.48
CA GLY A 119 -10.14 14.60 -13.11
C GLY A 119 -9.60 15.18 -14.42
N TRP A 120 -8.33 15.58 -14.44
CA TRP A 120 -7.65 16.02 -15.66
C TRP A 120 -7.55 14.91 -16.71
N LEU A 121 -7.18 13.68 -16.32
CA LEU A 121 -7.08 12.54 -17.23
C LEU A 121 -8.42 12.19 -17.90
N PHE A 122 -9.53 12.24 -17.14
CA PHE A 122 -10.87 12.02 -17.72
C PHE A 122 -11.25 13.08 -18.76
N VAL A 123 -10.92 14.34 -18.52
CA VAL A 123 -11.13 15.41 -19.51
C VAL A 123 -10.22 15.21 -20.72
N ARG A 124 -8.92 15.00 -20.50
CA ARG A 124 -7.90 14.83 -21.55
C ARG A 124 -8.21 13.68 -22.51
N HIS A 125 -8.76 12.59 -22.00
CA HIS A 125 -9.10 11.38 -22.75
C HIS A 125 -10.59 11.31 -23.16
N ARG A 126 -11.29 12.45 -23.08
CA ARG A 126 -12.67 12.65 -23.55
C ARG A 126 -13.62 11.62 -22.96
N ALA A 127 -13.61 11.45 -21.64
CA ALA A 127 -14.67 10.74 -20.94
C ALA A 127 -16.02 11.34 -21.31
N ARG A 128 -17.06 10.50 -21.41
CA ARG A 128 -18.42 10.96 -21.71
C ARG A 128 -18.99 11.80 -20.58
N ARG A 129 -18.62 11.46 -19.33
CA ARG A 129 -19.12 12.10 -18.11
C ARG A 129 -17.94 12.40 -17.18
N PRO A 130 -17.03 13.32 -17.57
CA PRO A 130 -15.76 13.51 -16.86
C PRO A 130 -15.96 14.02 -15.42
N LEU A 131 -16.98 14.86 -15.18
CA LEU A 131 -17.29 15.35 -13.84
C LEU A 131 -17.76 14.22 -12.92
N LEU A 132 -18.75 13.42 -13.35
CA LEU A 132 -19.24 12.28 -12.56
C LEU A 132 -18.12 11.28 -12.26
N ALA A 133 -17.32 10.94 -13.27
CA ALA A 133 -16.18 10.04 -13.11
C ALA A 133 -15.14 10.59 -12.14
N GLY A 134 -14.82 11.89 -12.23
CA GLY A 134 -13.88 12.55 -11.35
C GLY A 134 -14.38 12.64 -9.90
N LEU A 135 -15.66 12.97 -9.69
CA LEU A 135 -16.26 13.05 -8.34
C LEU A 135 -16.30 11.67 -7.67
N LEU A 136 -16.75 10.62 -8.38
CA LEU A 136 -16.71 9.25 -7.85
C LEU A 136 -15.26 8.78 -7.63
N GLY A 137 -14.34 9.18 -8.50
CA GLY A 137 -12.91 8.95 -8.32
C GLY A 137 -12.38 9.60 -7.04
N ALA A 138 -12.72 10.87 -6.77
CA ALA A 138 -12.33 11.56 -5.55
C ALA A 138 -12.88 10.87 -4.29
N VAL A 139 -14.14 10.44 -4.31
CA VAL A 139 -14.75 9.67 -3.21
C VAL A 139 -13.98 8.39 -2.94
N VAL A 140 -13.65 7.62 -3.97
CA VAL A 140 -12.94 6.35 -3.80
C VAL A 140 -11.47 6.54 -3.42
N LEU A 141 -10.81 7.59 -3.92
CA LEU A 141 -9.44 7.96 -3.56
C LEU A 141 -9.32 8.41 -2.10
N VAL A 142 -10.27 9.20 -1.59
CA VAL A 142 -10.32 9.54 -0.16
C VAL A 142 -10.79 8.34 0.66
N GLY A 143 -11.71 7.53 0.11
CA GLY A 143 -12.07 6.23 0.66
C GLY A 143 -10.82 5.39 0.95
N ASN A 144 -9.84 5.31 0.05
CA ASN A 144 -8.58 4.62 0.32
C ASN A 144 -7.86 5.10 1.62
N LEU A 145 -7.94 6.39 1.94
CA LEU A 145 -7.40 6.92 3.20
C LEU A 145 -8.19 6.43 4.41
N ALA A 146 -9.47 6.11 4.24
CA ALA A 146 -10.29 5.59 5.31
C ALA A 146 -9.89 4.17 5.78
N SER A 147 -9.17 3.40 4.95
CA SER A 147 -8.48 2.19 5.39
C SER A 147 -7.04 2.43 5.87
N GLY A 148 -6.59 3.69 5.98
CA GLY A 148 -5.24 4.03 6.46
C GLY A 148 -4.10 3.81 5.44
N ARG A 149 -4.43 3.66 4.14
CA ARG A 149 -3.47 3.27 3.08
C ARG A 149 -2.64 4.45 2.55
N ILE A 150 -1.91 5.13 3.43
CA ILE A 150 -1.21 6.38 3.15
C ILE A 150 -0.03 6.17 2.19
N THR A 151 0.87 5.21 2.46
CA THR A 151 1.98 4.85 1.55
C THR A 151 1.51 4.60 0.12
N PHE A 152 0.42 3.84 -0.03
CA PHE A 152 -0.16 3.58 -1.34
C PHE A 152 -0.79 4.83 -1.98
N ALA A 153 -1.43 5.71 -1.21
CA ALA A 153 -1.98 6.97 -1.71
C ALA A 153 -0.88 7.88 -2.30
N VAL A 154 0.27 7.99 -1.63
CA VAL A 154 1.43 8.76 -2.13
C VAL A 154 1.94 8.17 -3.46
N GLY A 155 2.16 6.85 -3.50
CA GLY A 155 2.57 6.17 -4.73
C GLY A 155 1.55 6.32 -5.86
N LEU A 156 0.26 6.26 -5.55
CA LEU A 156 -0.81 6.43 -6.52
C LEU A 156 -0.85 7.84 -7.10
N ALA A 157 -0.66 8.88 -6.28
CA ALA A 157 -0.60 10.26 -6.74
C ALA A 157 0.54 10.46 -7.75
N LEU A 158 1.71 9.90 -7.45
CA LEU A 158 2.88 9.93 -8.33
C LEU A 158 2.66 9.12 -9.62
N GLY A 159 2.04 7.94 -9.53
CA GLY A 159 1.69 7.12 -10.69
C GLY A 159 0.67 7.80 -11.61
N LEU A 160 -0.35 8.45 -11.04
CA LEU A 160 -1.30 9.27 -11.80
C LEU A 160 -0.63 10.49 -12.42
N ALA A 161 0.32 11.13 -11.71
CA ALA A 161 1.11 12.22 -12.28
C ALA A 161 2.00 11.74 -13.44
N ALA A 162 2.54 10.52 -13.40
CA ALA A 162 3.26 9.92 -14.52
C ALA A 162 2.33 9.73 -15.75
N LEU A 163 1.08 9.29 -15.52
CA LEU A 163 0.05 9.23 -16.57
C LEU A 163 -0.30 10.61 -17.13
N VAL A 164 -0.35 11.64 -16.29
CA VAL A 164 -0.53 13.03 -16.72
C VAL A 164 0.65 13.49 -17.60
N ALA A 165 1.89 13.24 -17.18
CA ALA A 165 3.09 13.63 -17.92
C ALA A 165 3.13 13.00 -19.33
N VAL A 166 2.80 11.71 -19.48
CA VAL A 166 2.72 11.09 -20.80
C VAL A 166 1.50 11.53 -21.61
N SER A 167 0.49 12.12 -21.00
CA SER A 167 -0.74 12.57 -21.68
C SER A 167 -0.73 14.07 -22.02
N ALA A 168 0.17 14.86 -21.42
CA ALA A 168 0.25 16.30 -21.61
C ALA A 168 0.71 16.65 -23.04
N ASP A 169 0.41 17.84 -23.55
CA ASP A 169 0.91 18.26 -24.88
C ASP A 169 2.20 19.11 -24.78
N ARG A 170 2.47 19.64 -23.59
CA ARG A 170 3.68 20.37 -23.20
C ARG A 170 4.21 19.82 -21.88
N PRO A 171 5.52 19.90 -21.58
CA PRO A 171 6.61 20.44 -22.42
C PRO A 171 7.04 19.45 -23.53
N SER A 172 8.24 19.59 -24.08
CA SER A 172 8.76 18.73 -25.15
C SER A 172 8.67 17.24 -24.79
N ARG A 173 8.50 16.39 -25.80
CA ARG A 173 8.32 14.94 -25.60
C ARG A 173 9.44 14.29 -24.78
N PRO A 174 10.74 14.57 -24.99
CA PRO A 174 11.80 14.01 -24.16
C PRO A 174 11.63 14.36 -22.69
N LEU A 175 11.34 15.63 -22.38
CA LEU A 175 11.13 16.08 -21.00
C LEU A 175 9.91 15.40 -20.37
N ARG A 176 8.80 15.26 -21.10
CA ARG A 176 7.63 14.52 -20.62
C ARG A 176 7.93 13.06 -20.30
N LEU A 177 8.71 12.38 -21.13
CA LEU A 177 9.11 10.99 -20.89
C LEU A 177 10.05 10.87 -19.69
N THR A 178 11.00 11.80 -19.54
CA THR A 178 11.87 11.85 -18.34
C THR A 178 11.04 12.07 -17.08
N LEU A 179 10.12 13.05 -17.09
CA LEU A 179 9.22 13.30 -15.96
C LEU A 179 8.36 12.08 -15.64
N ALA A 180 7.79 11.42 -16.65
CA ALA A 180 7.01 10.21 -16.46
C ALA A 180 7.84 9.07 -15.87
N ALA A 181 9.09 8.88 -16.33
CA ALA A 181 10.00 7.87 -15.79
C ALA A 181 10.33 8.14 -14.32
N LEU A 182 10.67 9.39 -13.99
CA LEU A 182 10.97 9.80 -12.61
C LEU A 182 9.76 9.63 -11.70
N LEU A 183 8.57 10.08 -12.12
CA LEU A 183 7.34 9.93 -11.35
C LEU A 183 6.94 8.47 -11.17
N ALA A 184 7.12 7.63 -12.19
CA ALA A 184 6.85 6.19 -12.10
C ALA A 184 7.85 5.45 -11.19
N ALA A 185 9.13 5.86 -11.19
CA ALA A 185 10.12 5.37 -10.25
C ALA A 185 9.80 5.80 -8.82
N LEU A 186 9.51 7.08 -8.60
CA LEU A 186 9.08 7.62 -7.30
C LEU A 186 7.79 6.97 -6.80
N ALA A 187 6.83 6.67 -7.69
CA ALA A 187 5.62 5.93 -7.34
C ALA A 187 5.95 4.54 -6.78
N THR A 188 6.92 3.86 -7.37
CA THR A 188 7.40 2.54 -6.94
C THR A 188 8.13 2.61 -5.60
N TRP A 189 9.00 3.62 -5.44
CA TRP A 189 9.74 3.86 -4.20
C TRP A 189 8.87 4.35 -3.05
N ALA A 190 7.77 5.05 -3.36
CA ALA A 190 6.71 5.33 -2.39
C ALA A 190 5.94 4.06 -2.05
N SER A 191 5.49 3.30 -3.05
CA SER A 191 4.73 2.07 -2.87
C SER A 191 4.95 1.10 -4.04
N PRO A 192 5.57 -0.08 -3.81
CA PRO A 192 5.77 -1.08 -4.85
C PRO A 192 4.48 -1.48 -5.59
N VAL A 193 3.34 -1.51 -4.89
CA VAL A 193 2.02 -1.82 -5.46
C VAL A 193 1.54 -0.71 -6.41
N ALA A 194 1.77 0.57 -6.08
CA ALA A 194 1.44 1.67 -6.99
C ALA A 194 2.36 1.68 -8.23
N GLY A 195 3.64 1.33 -8.05
CA GLY A 195 4.57 1.06 -9.15
C GLY A 195 4.07 -0.05 -10.08
N LEU A 196 3.66 -1.18 -9.52
CA LEU A 196 3.04 -2.29 -10.26
C LEU A 196 1.82 -1.82 -11.07
N PHE A 197 0.91 -1.04 -10.48
CA PHE A 197 -0.27 -0.54 -11.20
C PHE A 197 0.08 0.44 -12.32
N THR A 198 1.11 1.26 -12.12
CA THR A 198 1.66 2.14 -13.16
C THR A 198 2.24 1.31 -14.31
N GLY A 199 2.95 0.22 -13.99
CA GLY A 199 3.44 -0.78 -14.94
C GLY A 199 2.31 -1.44 -15.73
N VAL A 200 1.23 -1.87 -15.06
CA VAL A 200 0.04 -2.42 -15.70
C VAL A 200 -0.62 -1.42 -16.65
N ALA A 201 -0.67 -0.13 -16.30
CA ALA A 201 -1.15 0.92 -17.19
C ALA A 201 -0.24 1.09 -18.42
N GLY A 202 1.08 1.03 -18.24
CA GLY A 202 2.07 0.99 -19.33
C GLY A 202 1.89 -0.21 -20.25
N ALA A 203 1.72 -1.41 -19.69
CA ALA A 203 1.44 -2.64 -20.43
C ALA A 203 0.11 -2.57 -21.19
N ALA A 204 -0.94 -1.98 -20.60
CA ALA A 204 -2.21 -1.76 -21.26
C ALA A 204 -2.08 -0.84 -22.48
N LEU A 205 -1.29 0.23 -22.37
CA LEU A 205 -0.96 1.12 -23.49
C LEU A 205 -0.17 0.39 -24.58
N LEU A 206 0.84 -0.40 -24.18
CA LEU A 206 1.69 -1.15 -25.09
C LEU A 206 0.88 -2.16 -25.92
N LEU A 207 0.11 -3.01 -25.24
CA LEU A 207 -0.72 -4.04 -25.87
C LEU A 207 -1.85 -3.43 -26.72
N ALA A 208 -2.43 -2.31 -26.30
CA ALA A 208 -3.44 -1.61 -27.11
C ALA A 208 -2.85 -0.91 -28.36
N ALA A 209 -1.54 -0.63 -28.37
CA ALA A 209 -0.84 -0.08 -29.51
C ALA A 209 -0.46 -1.15 -30.56
N LEU A 210 -0.47 -2.44 -30.19
CA LEU A 210 -0.26 -3.55 -31.11
C LEU A 210 -1.51 -3.76 -32.00
N ARG A 211 -1.30 -3.82 -33.32
CA ARG A 211 -2.36 -4.06 -34.30
C ARG A 211 -1.90 -5.03 -35.38
N PRO A 212 -2.73 -6.00 -35.79
CA PRO A 212 -2.49 -6.78 -36.99
C PRO A 212 -2.85 -5.96 -38.25
N GLY A 213 -2.11 -6.16 -39.35
CA GLY A 213 -2.49 -5.71 -40.71
C GLY A 213 -1.68 -4.56 -41.31
N THR A 214 -2.19 -3.98 -42.39
CA THR A 214 -1.61 -2.85 -43.15
C THR A 214 -2.22 -1.53 -42.67
N GLY A 215 -1.39 -0.60 -42.18
CA GLY A 215 -1.83 0.68 -41.61
C GLY A 215 -0.65 1.50 -41.13
N PRO A 216 -0.82 2.71 -40.56
CA PRO A 216 0.28 3.51 -40.00
C PRO A 216 0.90 2.85 -38.75
N GLY A 217 2.15 3.20 -38.42
CA GLY A 217 2.92 2.62 -37.29
C GLY A 217 4.26 2.00 -37.71
N ARG A 218 5.00 1.40 -36.78
CA ARG A 218 6.24 0.65 -37.08
C ARG A 218 5.90 -0.83 -37.34
N PRO A 219 6.31 -1.43 -38.47
CA PRO A 219 6.06 -2.84 -38.75
C PRO A 219 6.88 -3.73 -37.81
N LEU A 220 6.28 -4.86 -37.42
CA LEU A 220 6.88 -5.94 -36.64
C LEU A 220 6.79 -7.26 -37.44
N PRO A 221 7.67 -8.25 -37.17
CA PRO A 221 7.56 -9.58 -37.76
C PRO A 221 6.16 -10.21 -37.54
N GLY A 222 5.72 -11.06 -38.46
CA GLY A 222 4.45 -11.79 -38.34
C GLY A 222 3.19 -10.96 -38.65
N GLY A 223 3.31 -9.86 -39.39
CA GLY A 223 2.15 -9.06 -39.82
C GLY A 223 1.58 -8.10 -38.77
N TRP A 224 2.30 -7.92 -37.66
CA TRP A 224 1.95 -6.99 -36.59
C TRP A 224 2.55 -5.61 -36.82
N ARG A 225 1.95 -4.58 -36.24
CA ARG A 225 2.47 -3.21 -36.19
C ARG A 225 2.27 -2.63 -34.81
N ILE A 226 3.13 -1.67 -34.45
CA ILE A 226 3.04 -0.93 -33.19
C ILE A 226 2.84 0.56 -33.47
N ASP A 227 1.77 1.11 -32.93
CA ASP A 227 1.37 2.52 -33.10
C ASP A 227 1.92 3.39 -31.96
N ARG A 228 1.80 4.72 -32.08
CA ARG A 228 2.01 5.62 -30.93
C ARG A 228 0.93 5.35 -29.86
N PRO A 229 1.24 5.49 -28.55
CA PRO A 229 2.43 6.12 -27.98
C PRO A 229 3.43 5.10 -27.39
N LEU A 230 4.25 4.48 -28.24
CA LEU A 230 5.22 3.45 -27.83
C LEU A 230 6.20 3.90 -26.73
N GLY A 231 6.78 5.10 -26.87
CA GLY A 231 7.78 5.58 -25.89
C GLY A 231 7.17 5.75 -24.51
N GLU A 232 5.98 6.33 -24.47
CA GLU A 232 5.18 6.54 -23.27
C GLU A 232 4.80 5.21 -22.60
N ALA A 233 4.39 4.22 -23.40
CA ALA A 233 4.06 2.89 -22.92
C ALA A 233 5.28 2.16 -22.32
N LEU A 234 6.43 2.20 -23.02
CA LEU A 234 7.68 1.61 -22.53
C LEU A 234 8.16 2.31 -21.26
N THR A 235 8.11 3.64 -21.21
CA THR A 235 8.47 4.41 -20.02
C THR A 235 7.65 3.98 -18.80
N LEU A 236 6.32 3.93 -18.93
CA LEU A 236 5.44 3.53 -17.82
C LEU A 236 5.57 2.05 -17.45
N CYS A 237 5.95 1.19 -18.40
CA CYS A 237 6.15 -0.24 -18.15
C CYS A 237 7.48 -0.52 -17.44
N PHE A 238 8.58 0.05 -17.93
CA PHE A 238 9.93 -0.30 -17.48
C PHE A 238 10.45 0.54 -16.33
N ALA A 239 10.08 1.82 -16.21
CA ALA A 239 10.57 2.65 -15.11
C ALA A 239 10.18 2.09 -13.72
N PRO A 240 8.93 1.63 -13.48
CA PRO A 240 8.59 0.95 -12.23
C PRO A 240 9.38 -0.34 -12.00
N ALA A 241 9.56 -1.16 -13.03
CA ALA A 241 10.28 -2.44 -12.90
C ALA A 241 11.76 -2.23 -12.53
N VAL A 242 12.42 -1.28 -13.20
CA VAL A 242 13.82 -0.90 -12.91
C VAL A 242 13.94 -0.30 -11.52
N ALA A 243 12.97 0.51 -11.09
CA ALA A 243 12.95 1.11 -9.76
C ALA A 243 12.71 0.08 -8.64
N LEU A 244 11.89 -0.95 -8.91
CA LEU A 244 11.55 -2.00 -7.95
C LEU A 244 12.72 -2.96 -7.70
N ALA A 245 13.48 -3.30 -8.74
CA ALA A 245 14.56 -4.29 -8.66
C ALA A 245 15.53 -4.08 -7.49
N PRO A 246 16.14 -2.89 -7.28
CA PRO A 246 17.03 -2.67 -6.13
C PRO A 246 16.29 -2.75 -4.79
N MET A 247 15.05 -2.25 -4.68
CA MET A 247 14.28 -2.37 -3.43
C MET A 247 14.01 -3.83 -3.07
N ALA A 248 13.59 -4.64 -4.04
CA ALA A 248 13.28 -6.04 -3.83
C ALA A 248 14.53 -6.86 -3.44
N VAL A 249 15.68 -6.59 -4.07
CA VAL A 249 16.94 -7.30 -3.80
C VAL A 249 17.57 -6.87 -2.47
N LEU A 250 17.54 -5.58 -2.17
CA LEU A 250 18.26 -5.03 -1.01
C LEU A 250 17.43 -5.05 0.27
N PHE A 251 16.11 -4.88 0.18
CA PHE A 251 15.24 -4.64 1.33
C PHE A 251 13.96 -5.49 1.32
N GLY A 252 13.85 -6.48 0.43
CA GLY A 252 12.69 -7.35 0.38
C GLY A 252 12.54 -8.17 1.66
N ASN A 253 11.43 -7.98 2.37
CA ASN A 253 11.09 -8.77 3.57
C ASN A 253 10.59 -10.19 3.23
N GLY A 254 10.28 -10.47 1.97
CA GLY A 254 9.69 -11.74 1.54
C GLY A 254 8.23 -11.89 1.99
N GLY A 255 7.82 -13.14 2.18
CA GLY A 255 6.50 -13.51 2.68
C GLY A 255 5.35 -13.40 1.69
N THR A 256 4.16 -13.75 2.17
CA THR A 256 2.95 -13.89 1.35
C THR A 256 1.82 -13.06 1.92
N GLN A 257 1.19 -12.21 1.09
CA GLN A 257 -0.01 -11.48 1.49
C GLN A 257 -1.24 -12.39 1.38
N PRO A 258 -1.98 -12.68 2.47
CA PRO A 258 -3.17 -13.52 2.43
C PRO A 258 -4.22 -12.97 1.49
N TYR A 259 -4.85 -13.86 0.72
CA TYR A 259 -5.83 -13.48 -0.30
C TYR A 259 -6.93 -14.54 -0.40
N THR A 260 -8.18 -14.15 -0.10
CA THR A 260 -9.32 -15.08 -0.12
C THR A 260 -9.89 -15.25 -1.52
N ALA A 261 -10.41 -16.45 -1.81
CA ALA A 261 -11.08 -16.76 -3.06
C ALA A 261 -12.31 -15.87 -3.29
N GLU A 262 -13.05 -15.53 -2.23
CA GLU A 262 -14.21 -14.64 -2.29
C GLU A 262 -13.83 -13.24 -2.76
N SER A 263 -12.84 -12.61 -2.11
CA SER A 263 -12.38 -11.27 -2.51
C SER A 263 -11.83 -11.26 -3.94
N MET A 264 -11.16 -12.35 -4.35
CA MET A 264 -10.71 -12.52 -5.73
C MET A 264 -11.88 -12.54 -6.70
N ARG A 265 -12.89 -13.42 -6.48
CA ARG A 265 -14.06 -13.55 -7.37
C ARG A 265 -14.79 -12.23 -7.53
N ILE A 266 -15.01 -11.50 -6.43
CA ILE A 266 -15.67 -10.18 -6.44
C ILE A 266 -14.91 -9.19 -7.32
N ASN A 267 -13.59 -9.12 -7.20
CA ASN A 267 -12.77 -8.14 -7.91
C ASN A 267 -12.45 -8.53 -9.35
N VAL A 268 -12.38 -9.82 -9.65
CA VAL A 268 -12.38 -10.33 -11.03
C VAL A 268 -13.69 -9.96 -11.73
N ALA A 269 -14.84 -10.14 -11.08
CA ALA A 269 -16.14 -9.78 -11.64
C ALA A 269 -16.21 -8.28 -11.99
N LEU A 270 -15.68 -7.40 -11.12
CA LEU A 270 -15.60 -5.96 -11.39
C LEU A 270 -14.69 -5.62 -12.57
N ALA A 271 -13.52 -6.25 -12.67
CA ALA A 271 -12.63 -6.05 -13.82
C ALA A 271 -13.27 -6.56 -15.12
N VAL A 272 -13.92 -7.73 -15.10
CA VAL A 272 -14.69 -8.28 -16.22
C VAL A 272 -15.85 -7.35 -16.61
N LEU A 273 -16.54 -6.75 -15.64
CA LEU A 273 -17.62 -5.79 -15.87
C LEU A 273 -17.10 -4.54 -16.61
N VAL A 274 -15.97 -3.98 -16.19
CA VAL A 274 -15.30 -2.88 -16.90
C VAL A 274 -14.96 -3.30 -18.32
N PHE A 275 -14.37 -4.49 -18.51
CA PHE A 275 -14.07 -5.00 -19.84
C PHE A 275 -15.32 -5.12 -20.71
N ALA A 276 -16.41 -5.69 -20.20
CA ALA A 276 -17.62 -5.97 -20.97
C ALA A 276 -18.37 -4.68 -21.34
N VAL A 277 -18.56 -3.77 -20.40
CA VAL A 277 -19.41 -2.57 -20.54
C VAL A 277 -18.74 -1.44 -21.33
N LEU A 278 -17.41 -1.29 -21.22
CA LEU A 278 -16.72 -0.22 -21.94
C LEU A 278 -16.71 -0.49 -23.46
N PRO A 279 -16.94 0.54 -24.30
CA PRO A 279 -16.91 0.37 -25.76
C PRO A 279 -15.61 -0.21 -26.29
N ARG A 280 -15.68 -0.98 -27.38
CA ARG A 280 -14.51 -1.53 -28.09
C ARG A 280 -13.48 -0.47 -28.52
N ARG A 281 -13.92 0.78 -28.74
CA ARG A 281 -13.02 1.92 -29.04
C ARG A 281 -12.12 2.33 -27.86
N ARG A 282 -12.48 1.97 -26.62
CA ARG A 282 -11.67 2.23 -25.42
C ARG A 282 -10.71 1.07 -25.16
N ARG A 283 -9.89 0.75 -26.16
CA ARG A 283 -9.01 -0.43 -26.16
C ARG A 283 -8.09 -0.47 -24.94
N VAL A 284 -7.39 0.63 -24.64
CA VAL A 284 -6.48 0.71 -23.48
C VAL A 284 -7.16 0.32 -22.17
N LEU A 285 -8.34 0.87 -21.88
CA LEU A 285 -9.08 0.56 -20.64
C LEU A 285 -9.57 -0.90 -20.61
N ARG A 286 -9.99 -1.44 -21.76
CA ARG A 286 -10.38 -2.86 -21.87
C ARG A 286 -9.17 -3.78 -21.68
N THR A 287 -8.05 -3.48 -22.32
CA THR A 287 -6.80 -4.22 -22.13
C THR A 287 -6.34 -4.15 -20.68
N GLY A 288 -6.39 -2.96 -20.05
CA GLY A 288 -6.09 -2.79 -18.63
C GLY A 288 -7.02 -3.61 -17.73
N ALA A 289 -8.31 -3.70 -18.04
CA ALA A 289 -9.25 -4.55 -17.32
C ALA A 289 -8.92 -6.05 -17.48
N ALA A 290 -8.51 -6.50 -18.66
CA ALA A 290 -8.06 -7.87 -18.88
C ALA A 290 -6.75 -8.17 -18.13
N LEU A 291 -5.78 -7.25 -18.14
CA LEU A 291 -4.55 -7.36 -17.36
C LEU A 291 -4.83 -7.35 -15.86
N ALA A 292 -5.83 -6.59 -15.40
CA ALA A 292 -6.27 -6.62 -14.01
C ALA A 292 -6.82 -8.00 -13.62
N VAL A 293 -7.62 -8.66 -14.49
CA VAL A 293 -8.05 -10.05 -14.26
C VAL A 293 -6.85 -10.98 -14.13
N LEU A 294 -5.88 -10.90 -15.05
CA LEU A 294 -4.67 -11.72 -15.00
C LEU A 294 -3.87 -11.48 -13.71
N LEU A 295 -3.70 -10.20 -13.31
CA LEU A 295 -3.02 -9.84 -12.08
C LEU A 295 -3.74 -10.40 -10.84
N LEU A 296 -5.08 -10.30 -10.79
CA LEU A 296 -5.87 -10.77 -9.65
C LEU A 296 -5.81 -12.29 -9.50
N VAL A 297 -5.87 -13.02 -10.62
CA VAL A 297 -5.75 -14.49 -10.63
C VAL A 297 -4.33 -14.91 -10.28
N ALA A 298 -3.32 -14.28 -10.87
CA ALA A 298 -1.92 -14.56 -10.57
C ALA A 298 -1.60 -14.27 -9.10
N ALA A 299 -2.04 -13.14 -8.55
CA ALA A 299 -1.81 -12.79 -7.15
C ALA A 299 -2.50 -13.73 -6.15
N TYR A 300 -3.57 -14.43 -6.56
CA TYR A 300 -4.23 -15.44 -5.71
C TYR A 300 -3.48 -16.78 -5.70
N TYR A 301 -3.02 -17.25 -6.87
CA TYR A 301 -2.36 -18.55 -6.98
C TYR A 301 -0.85 -18.51 -6.71
N LEU A 302 -0.20 -17.35 -6.85
CA LEU A 302 1.23 -17.21 -6.61
C LEU A 302 1.50 -16.65 -5.20
N PRO A 303 2.20 -17.40 -4.33
CA PRO A 303 2.55 -16.94 -2.99
C PRO A 303 3.57 -15.80 -3.09
N THR A 304 3.08 -14.57 -3.02
CA THR A 304 3.88 -13.35 -3.19
C THR A 304 3.44 -12.26 -2.21
N PRO A 305 4.28 -11.24 -1.97
CA PRO A 305 3.91 -10.08 -1.17
C PRO A 305 2.76 -9.24 -1.75
N ILE A 306 2.38 -9.47 -3.02
CA ILE A 306 1.29 -8.75 -3.70
C ILE A 306 -0.06 -9.17 -3.11
N GLY A 307 -0.43 -10.45 -3.22
CA GLY A 307 -1.69 -11.03 -2.73
C GLY A 307 -2.91 -10.10 -2.84
N SER A 308 -3.62 -9.91 -1.73
CA SER A 308 -4.82 -9.06 -1.67
C SER A 308 -4.57 -7.58 -1.99
N ASN A 309 -3.33 -7.09 -2.05
CA ASN A 309 -3.07 -5.72 -2.48
C ASN A 309 -3.44 -5.49 -3.96
N ALA A 310 -3.47 -6.54 -4.79
CA ALA A 310 -3.94 -6.48 -6.18
C ALA A 310 -5.39 -5.99 -6.30
N LEU A 311 -6.22 -6.22 -5.28
CA LEU A 311 -7.62 -5.78 -5.22
C LEU A 311 -7.79 -4.26 -5.33
N ARG A 312 -6.78 -3.49 -4.92
CA ARG A 312 -6.82 -2.03 -4.95
C ARG A 312 -7.06 -1.49 -6.35
N LEU A 313 -6.59 -2.16 -7.41
CA LEU A 313 -6.77 -1.69 -8.79
C LEU A 313 -8.26 -1.63 -9.22
N PRO A 314 -9.02 -2.75 -9.22
CA PRO A 314 -10.45 -2.70 -9.53
C PRO A 314 -11.25 -1.90 -8.50
N MET A 315 -10.91 -1.96 -7.21
CA MET A 315 -11.59 -1.16 -6.17
C MET A 315 -11.55 0.34 -6.47
N LEU A 316 -10.40 0.85 -6.93
CA LEU A 316 -10.22 2.28 -7.14
C LEU A 316 -10.77 2.78 -8.48
N PHE A 317 -10.65 1.96 -9.53
CA PHE A 317 -10.84 2.44 -10.89
C PHE A 317 -12.09 1.90 -11.60
N ALA A 318 -12.70 0.81 -11.14
CA ALA A 318 -13.87 0.25 -11.83
C ALA A 318 -15.05 1.23 -11.85
N LEU A 319 -15.45 1.75 -10.68
CA LEU A 319 -16.56 2.69 -10.55
C LEU A 319 -16.37 3.98 -11.38
N PRO A 320 -15.26 4.74 -11.26
CA PRO A 320 -15.08 5.95 -12.05
C PRO A 320 -14.87 5.67 -13.54
N ALA A 321 -14.27 4.54 -13.93
CA ALA A 321 -14.16 4.16 -15.34
C ALA A 321 -15.52 3.85 -15.98
N LEU A 322 -16.39 3.12 -15.28
CA LEU A 322 -17.76 2.86 -15.72
C LEU A 322 -18.56 4.16 -15.84
N ALA A 323 -18.51 5.01 -14.81
CA ALA A 323 -19.18 6.31 -14.81
C ALA A 323 -18.75 7.18 -16.01
N GLY A 324 -17.44 7.23 -16.28
CA GLY A 324 -16.86 8.08 -17.32
C GLY A 324 -17.04 7.57 -18.74
N TYR A 325 -17.00 6.26 -18.97
CA TYR A 325 -16.86 5.70 -20.32
C TYR A 325 -17.97 4.75 -20.76
N ALA A 326 -18.83 4.26 -19.85
CA ALA A 326 -19.94 3.39 -20.22
C ALA A 326 -20.94 4.11 -21.14
N THR A 327 -21.51 3.35 -22.08
CA THR A 327 -22.40 3.87 -23.11
C THR A 327 -23.84 3.44 -22.89
N LEU A 328 -24.25 3.54 -21.63
CA LEU A 328 -25.58 3.20 -21.17
C LEU A 328 -26.46 4.45 -21.03
N PRO A 329 -27.79 4.32 -21.24
CA PRO A 329 -28.75 5.32 -20.81
C PRO A 329 -28.63 5.63 -19.31
N THR A 330 -29.08 6.81 -18.88
CA THR A 330 -28.88 7.30 -17.51
C THR A 330 -29.45 6.36 -16.44
N GLY A 331 -30.65 5.81 -16.63
CA GLY A 331 -31.25 4.86 -15.66
C GLY A 331 -30.43 3.59 -15.49
N TRP A 332 -30.02 2.96 -16.60
CA TRP A 332 -29.16 1.78 -16.58
C TRP A 332 -27.77 2.06 -16.03
N LEU A 333 -27.21 3.24 -16.31
CA LEU A 333 -25.96 3.66 -15.70
C LEU A 333 -26.11 3.81 -14.18
N ALA A 334 -27.16 4.48 -13.71
CA ALA A 334 -27.39 4.66 -12.28
C ALA A 334 -27.55 3.32 -11.56
N ALA A 335 -28.34 2.40 -12.14
CA ALA A 335 -28.50 1.04 -11.63
C ALA A 335 -27.17 0.28 -11.61
N LEU A 336 -26.37 0.37 -12.68
CA LEU A 336 -25.05 -0.24 -12.74
C LEU A 336 -24.10 0.31 -11.66
N LEU A 337 -24.04 1.63 -11.51
CA LEU A 337 -23.17 2.27 -10.52
C LEU A 337 -23.60 1.91 -9.09
N ALA A 338 -24.91 1.94 -8.81
CA ALA A 338 -25.46 1.50 -7.53
C ALA A 338 -25.13 0.03 -7.25
N ALA A 339 -25.31 -0.85 -8.25
CA ALA A 339 -24.95 -2.26 -8.13
C ALA A 339 -23.44 -2.45 -7.88
N THR A 340 -22.56 -1.69 -8.53
CA THR A 340 -21.12 -1.79 -8.27
C THR A 340 -20.73 -1.31 -6.88
N VAL A 341 -21.39 -0.28 -6.36
CA VAL A 341 -21.17 0.21 -4.99
C VAL A 341 -21.70 -0.80 -3.97
N TRP A 342 -22.87 -1.39 -4.21
CA TRP A 342 -23.44 -2.42 -3.33
C TRP A 342 -22.60 -3.71 -3.34
N TRP A 343 -22.11 -4.11 -4.51
CA TRP A 343 -21.30 -5.32 -4.71
C TRP A 343 -19.90 -5.21 -4.10
N GLN A 344 -19.30 -4.02 -4.17
CA GLN A 344 -18.11 -3.69 -3.39
C GLN A 344 -18.57 -3.37 -1.98
N ASN A 345 -18.78 -4.36 -1.10
CA ASN A 345 -18.91 -4.05 0.32
C ASN A 345 -17.67 -3.24 0.72
N PRO A 346 -17.79 -1.93 0.97
CA PRO A 346 -16.62 -1.10 1.12
C PRO A 346 -15.97 -1.55 2.42
N VAL A 347 -14.72 -2.00 2.37
CA VAL A 347 -13.87 -2.17 3.58
C VAL A 347 -13.97 -0.93 4.48
N MET A 348 -14.20 0.24 3.86
CA MET A 348 -14.51 1.51 4.52
C MET A 348 -15.70 1.46 5.47
N THR A 349 -16.73 0.65 5.24
CA THR A 349 -17.89 0.59 6.15
C THR A 349 -17.51 -0.06 7.48
N SER A 350 -16.69 -1.11 7.47
CA SER A 350 -16.18 -1.70 8.70
C SER A 350 -15.17 -0.80 9.40
N ASP A 351 -14.36 -0.06 8.63
CA ASP A 351 -13.36 0.86 9.17
C ASP A 351 -14.03 2.12 9.77
N LEU A 352 -15.06 2.66 9.11
CA LEU A 352 -15.86 3.79 9.59
C LEU A 352 -16.65 3.42 10.84
N GLY A 353 -17.17 2.20 10.93
CA GLY A 353 -17.87 1.72 12.12
C GLY A 353 -16.99 1.63 13.37
N ARG A 354 -15.65 1.64 13.20
CA ARG A 354 -14.67 1.63 14.29
C ARG A 354 -13.85 2.92 14.37
N ALA A 355 -14.25 3.97 13.66
CA ALA A 355 -13.53 5.24 13.73
C ALA A 355 -13.48 5.75 15.18
N GLY A 356 -12.27 6.04 15.66
CA GLY A 356 -12.04 6.50 17.03
C GLY A 356 -12.22 5.41 18.09
N SER A 357 -12.07 4.13 17.73
CA SER A 357 -12.07 3.06 18.72
C SER A 357 -10.99 3.31 19.80
N PRO A 358 -11.21 2.90 21.07
CA PRO A 358 -10.24 3.12 22.15
C PRO A 358 -8.83 2.65 21.82
N GLU A 359 -8.72 1.52 21.13
CA GLU A 359 -7.47 0.90 20.68
C GLU A 359 -6.69 1.79 19.71
N SER A 360 -7.31 2.79 19.07
CA SER A 360 -6.57 3.75 18.23
C SER A 360 -5.84 4.85 19.02
N SER A 361 -5.99 4.87 20.35
CA SER A 361 -5.38 5.85 21.24
C SER A 361 -4.20 5.25 22.00
N ALA A 362 -3.08 5.98 22.07
CA ALA A 362 -1.93 5.60 22.90
C ALA A 362 -2.31 5.41 24.39
N ALA A 363 -3.35 6.10 24.87
CA ALA A 363 -3.82 5.98 26.25
C ALA A 363 -4.33 4.56 26.59
N PHE A 364 -4.83 3.82 25.61
CA PHE A 364 -5.28 2.43 25.76
C PHE A 364 -4.13 1.47 26.11
N TYR A 365 -2.93 1.73 25.60
CA TYR A 365 -1.75 0.89 25.82
C TYR A 365 -0.88 1.32 26.99
N ARG A 366 -1.09 2.55 27.50
CA ARG A 366 -0.24 3.14 28.54
C ARG A 366 -0.14 2.29 29.82
N PRO A 367 -1.22 1.73 30.39
CA PRO A 367 -1.11 0.88 31.58
C PRO A 367 -0.24 -0.36 31.36
N LEU A 368 -0.41 -1.03 30.22
CA LEU A 368 0.39 -2.18 29.82
C LEU A 368 1.86 -1.78 29.60
N ALA A 369 2.11 -0.67 28.91
CA ALA A 369 3.46 -0.16 28.69
C ALA A 369 4.16 0.17 30.02
N ASP A 370 3.47 0.83 30.95
CA ASP A 370 4.01 1.17 32.27
C ASP A 370 4.36 -0.09 33.08
N GLU A 371 3.53 -1.14 33.01
CA GLU A 371 3.82 -2.42 33.66
C GLU A 371 5.01 -3.14 33.02
N LEU A 372 5.06 -3.20 31.70
CA LEU A 372 6.17 -3.84 30.98
C LEU A 372 7.49 -3.10 31.20
N ALA A 373 7.46 -1.76 31.28
CA ALA A 373 8.62 -0.94 31.63
C ALA A 373 9.14 -1.25 33.04
N ARG A 374 8.24 -1.42 34.02
CA ARG A 374 8.62 -1.82 35.40
C ARG A 374 9.27 -3.20 35.45
N ARG A 375 8.79 -4.13 34.63
CA ARG A 375 9.30 -5.51 34.59
C ARG A 375 10.60 -5.68 33.82
N ALA A 376 10.85 -4.82 32.83
CA ALA A 376 12.04 -4.86 31.97
C ALA A 376 12.31 -6.28 31.41
N PRO A 377 11.42 -6.84 30.57
CA PRO A 377 11.56 -8.21 30.07
C PRO A 377 12.89 -8.40 29.33
N VAL A 378 13.52 -9.56 29.55
CA VAL A 378 14.78 -9.95 28.87
C VAL A 378 14.52 -10.76 27.58
N GLY A 379 13.36 -10.52 26.97
CA GLY A 379 12.76 -11.26 25.86
C GLY A 379 11.65 -10.44 25.20
N ARG A 380 10.87 -11.08 24.33
CA ARG A 380 9.76 -10.43 23.62
C ARG A 380 8.46 -10.49 24.39
N VAL A 381 7.55 -9.61 24.00
CA VAL A 381 6.15 -9.68 24.40
C VAL A 381 5.33 -10.09 23.18
N GLU A 382 4.52 -11.13 23.32
CA GLU A 382 3.44 -11.38 22.37
C GLU A 382 2.21 -10.60 22.83
N VAL A 383 1.66 -9.78 21.95
CA VAL A 383 0.38 -9.13 22.20
C VAL A 383 -0.59 -9.79 21.25
N VAL A 384 -1.60 -10.48 21.79
CA VAL A 384 -2.62 -11.14 20.97
C VAL A 384 -3.21 -10.07 20.02
N PRO A 385 -2.97 -10.17 18.69
CA PRO A 385 -3.15 -9.04 17.81
C PRO A 385 -4.56 -8.51 17.83
N LEU A 386 -4.67 -7.19 18.02
CA LEU A 386 -5.94 -6.51 17.99
C LEU A 386 -6.35 -6.28 16.55
N ARG A 387 -7.66 -6.10 16.32
CA ARG A 387 -8.21 -5.96 14.97
C ARG A 387 -7.46 -4.97 14.09
N ASP A 388 -7.09 -3.82 14.65
CA ASP A 388 -6.51 -2.69 13.91
C ASP A 388 -4.99 -2.52 14.18
N HIS A 389 -4.37 -3.44 14.92
CA HIS A 389 -2.92 -3.57 15.10
C HIS A 389 -2.21 -2.33 15.70
N TRP A 390 -2.91 -1.51 16.48
CA TRP A 390 -2.34 -0.31 17.10
C TRP A 390 -1.31 -0.59 18.19
N GLU A 391 -1.30 -1.80 18.76
CA GLU A 391 -0.24 -2.31 19.64
C GLU A 391 1.13 -2.24 18.96
N SER A 392 1.15 -2.47 17.64
CA SER A 392 2.36 -2.38 16.83
C SER A 392 2.90 -0.94 16.78
N ALA A 393 2.06 0.08 16.87
CA ALA A 393 2.52 1.47 16.84
C ALA A 393 2.98 1.97 18.21
N TYR A 394 2.38 1.50 19.30
CA TYR A 394 2.53 2.14 20.61
C TYR A 394 3.43 1.38 21.59
N LEU A 395 3.53 0.05 21.50
CA LEU A 395 4.33 -0.76 22.44
C LEU A 395 5.81 -0.95 22.07
N PRO A 396 6.26 -0.94 20.79
CA PRO A 396 7.66 -1.19 20.45
C PRO A 396 8.67 -0.23 21.11
N SER A 397 8.23 0.97 21.49
CA SER A 397 9.04 1.92 22.24
C SER A 397 9.45 1.45 23.62
N THR A 398 8.72 0.48 24.16
CA THR A 398 8.87 -0.02 25.53
C THR A 398 9.45 -1.43 25.53
N VAL A 399 8.98 -2.29 24.61
CA VAL A 399 9.40 -3.69 24.51
C VAL A 399 9.40 -4.17 23.06
N PRO A 400 10.30 -5.10 22.68
CA PRO A 400 10.20 -5.77 21.38
C PRO A 400 9.00 -6.72 21.36
N LEU A 401 8.22 -6.67 20.29
CA LEU A 401 7.08 -7.56 20.08
C LEU A 401 7.47 -8.80 19.25
N ALA A 402 6.84 -9.93 19.55
CA ALA A 402 7.01 -11.15 18.76
C ALA A 402 6.31 -11.06 17.40
N ARG A 403 5.10 -10.50 17.36
CA ARG A 403 4.39 -10.14 16.13
C ARG A 403 4.14 -8.64 16.01
N GLY A 404 3.71 -8.20 14.84
CA GLY A 404 3.44 -6.80 14.54
C GLY A 404 2.44 -6.65 13.41
N TRP A 405 2.53 -5.56 12.64
CA TRP A 405 1.52 -5.26 11.63
C TRP A 405 1.74 -5.98 10.28
N GLU A 406 3.00 -6.13 9.83
CA GLU A 406 3.29 -6.52 8.43
C GLU A 406 2.90 -7.97 8.11
N ARG A 407 1.70 -8.11 7.52
CA ARG A 407 1.05 -9.39 7.29
C ARG A 407 1.87 -10.38 6.47
N GLN A 408 2.59 -9.89 5.48
CA GLN A 408 3.45 -10.73 4.64
C GLN A 408 4.53 -11.42 5.47
N VAL A 409 5.18 -10.66 6.35
CA VAL A 409 6.21 -11.15 7.27
C VAL A 409 5.60 -12.11 8.29
N ASP A 410 4.43 -11.77 8.83
CA ASP A 410 3.77 -12.61 9.83
C ASP A 410 3.36 -13.98 9.26
N THR A 411 2.82 -14.00 8.05
CA THR A 411 2.42 -15.26 7.38
C THR A 411 3.62 -16.17 7.13
N ASP A 412 4.78 -15.59 6.84
CA ASP A 412 6.02 -16.32 6.57
C ASP A 412 6.67 -16.85 7.86
N ARG A 413 6.80 -15.98 8.87
CA ARG A 413 7.53 -16.28 10.10
C ARG A 413 6.69 -16.97 11.16
N ASN A 414 5.37 -16.81 11.12
CA ASN A 414 4.43 -17.29 12.14
C ASN A 414 3.25 -18.04 11.49
N ALA A 415 3.55 -18.91 10.51
CA ALA A 415 2.56 -19.63 9.71
C ALA A 415 1.56 -20.48 10.52
N LEU A 416 1.83 -20.79 11.79
CA LEU A 416 0.87 -21.49 12.67
C LEU A 416 -0.45 -20.73 12.83
N PHE A 417 -0.45 -19.40 12.90
CA PHE A 417 -1.66 -18.58 13.09
C PHE A 417 -2.50 -18.43 11.80
N TYR A 418 -1.96 -18.89 10.67
CA TYR A 418 -2.59 -18.81 9.36
C TYR A 418 -3.14 -20.15 8.87
N ARG A 419 -2.97 -21.21 9.67
CA ARG A 419 -3.55 -22.53 9.45
C ARG A 419 -4.72 -22.72 10.43
N THR A 420 -5.61 -23.65 10.10
CA THR A 420 -6.71 -24.03 11.00
C THR A 420 -6.21 -24.99 12.07
N GLY A 421 -6.64 -24.79 13.32
CA GLY A 421 -6.37 -25.73 14.41
C GLY A 421 -5.06 -25.40 15.14
N LEU A 422 -4.94 -24.17 15.63
CA LEU A 422 -3.87 -23.80 16.55
C LEU A 422 -3.96 -24.64 17.84
N ASP A 423 -2.92 -25.42 18.11
CA ASP A 423 -2.85 -26.28 19.28
C ASP A 423 -1.92 -25.71 20.37
N ALA A 424 -2.16 -26.13 21.61
CA ALA A 424 -1.44 -25.64 22.78
C ALA A 424 0.06 -25.98 22.76
N ASP A 425 0.46 -27.12 22.19
CA ASP A 425 1.86 -27.55 22.22
C ASP A 425 2.68 -26.77 21.19
N THR A 426 2.16 -26.60 19.96
CA THR A 426 2.82 -25.79 18.93
C THR A 426 2.85 -24.31 19.31
N TYR A 427 1.85 -23.80 20.03
CA TYR A 427 1.90 -22.45 20.57
C TYR A 427 3.02 -22.31 21.63
N ALA A 428 3.17 -23.27 22.55
CA ALA A 428 4.28 -23.27 23.51
C ALA A 428 5.65 -23.34 22.83
N GLU A 429 5.82 -24.18 21.82
CA GLU A 429 7.05 -24.25 21.04
C GLU A 429 7.37 -22.93 20.35
N TRP A 430 6.34 -22.29 19.77
CA TRP A 430 6.50 -21.00 19.13
C TRP A 430 6.90 -19.89 20.11
N LEU A 431 6.28 -19.83 21.29
CA LEU A 431 6.64 -18.88 22.35
C LEU A 431 8.12 -19.01 22.75
N ARG A 432 8.62 -20.25 22.92
CA ARG A 432 10.04 -20.51 23.22
C ARG A 432 10.95 -20.15 22.05
N HIS A 433 10.60 -20.57 20.83
CA HIS A 433 11.40 -20.32 19.63
C HIS A 433 11.58 -18.82 19.36
N THR A 434 10.53 -18.03 19.58
CA THR A 434 10.54 -16.57 19.39
C THR A 434 11.01 -15.78 20.61
N ALA A 435 11.40 -16.45 21.69
CA ALA A 435 11.81 -15.86 22.97
C ALA A 435 10.77 -14.93 23.59
N VAL A 436 9.49 -15.33 23.53
CA VAL A 436 8.40 -14.63 24.24
C VAL A 436 8.49 -14.93 25.73
N GLN A 437 8.50 -13.86 26.53
CA GLN A 437 8.46 -13.93 27.99
C GLN A 437 7.08 -13.61 28.55
N TYR A 438 6.34 -12.76 27.85
CA TYR A 438 5.01 -12.36 28.28
C TYR A 438 4.02 -12.42 27.12
N VAL A 439 2.80 -12.86 27.42
CA VAL A 439 1.65 -12.77 26.53
C VAL A 439 0.69 -11.73 27.12
N ALA A 440 0.42 -10.67 26.38
CA ALA A 440 -0.55 -9.64 26.73
C ALA A 440 -1.85 -9.85 25.95
N PHE A 441 -2.96 -9.85 26.66
CA PHE A 441 -4.28 -10.15 26.12
C PHE A 441 -5.30 -9.11 26.60
N ALA A 442 -5.95 -8.41 25.65
CA ALA A 442 -7.06 -7.51 25.94
C ALA A 442 -8.40 -8.25 25.72
N SER A 443 -8.96 -8.81 26.79
CA SER A 443 -10.06 -9.79 26.69
C SER A 443 -11.36 -9.23 26.10
N ASP A 444 -11.61 -7.93 26.27
CA ASP A 444 -12.84 -7.28 25.80
C ASP A 444 -12.68 -6.61 24.43
N SER A 445 -11.47 -6.69 23.84
CA SER A 445 -11.18 -6.13 22.53
C SER A 445 -11.41 -7.14 21.41
N VAL A 446 -11.77 -6.65 20.23
CA VAL A 446 -11.95 -7.51 19.06
C VAL A 446 -10.57 -7.93 18.52
N PRO A 447 -10.23 -9.22 18.48
CA PRO A 447 -8.95 -9.67 17.93
C PRO A 447 -8.93 -9.54 16.40
N ASP A 448 -7.73 -9.51 15.83
CA ASP A 448 -7.52 -9.77 14.41
C ASP A 448 -8.15 -11.10 14.01
N ARG A 449 -8.62 -11.21 12.77
CA ARG A 449 -9.27 -12.44 12.30
C ARG A 449 -8.38 -13.68 12.41
N TRP A 450 -7.06 -13.51 12.31
CA TRP A 450 -6.06 -14.59 12.43
C TRP A 450 -5.50 -14.73 13.85
N ALA A 451 -5.93 -13.87 14.78
CA ALA A 451 -5.63 -13.99 16.20
C ALA A 451 -6.81 -14.59 16.99
N ARG A 452 -7.94 -14.93 16.34
CA ARG A 452 -9.11 -15.49 17.03
C ARG A 452 -8.83 -16.81 17.73
N GLU A 453 -8.21 -17.76 17.03
CA GLU A 453 -7.88 -19.06 17.63
C GLU A 453 -6.88 -18.91 18.78
N GLU A 454 -5.92 -17.98 18.69
CA GLU A 454 -5.01 -17.67 19.79
C GLU A 454 -5.73 -16.99 20.96
N ALA A 455 -6.61 -16.02 20.69
CA ALA A 455 -7.41 -15.36 21.71
C ALA A 455 -8.27 -16.37 22.47
N ASP A 456 -8.90 -17.32 21.76
CA ASP A 456 -9.68 -18.41 22.35
C ASP A 456 -8.78 -19.35 23.18
N LEU A 457 -7.58 -19.66 22.69
CA LEU A 457 -6.61 -20.51 23.38
C LEU A 457 -6.11 -19.87 24.69
N VAL A 458 -5.72 -18.60 24.64
CA VAL A 458 -5.25 -17.83 25.80
C VAL A 458 -6.39 -17.63 26.80
N ALA A 459 -7.61 -17.34 26.33
CA ALA A 459 -8.78 -17.20 27.19
C ALA A 459 -9.19 -18.52 27.84
N GLY A 460 -8.99 -19.66 27.16
CA GLY A 460 -9.24 -21.01 27.68
C GLY A 460 -8.28 -21.45 28.79
N GLY A 461 -7.15 -20.75 28.94
CA GLY A 461 -6.12 -21.05 29.93
C GLY A 461 -5.12 -22.09 29.42
N LEU A 462 -3.84 -21.85 29.71
CA LEU A 462 -2.73 -22.69 29.26
C LEU A 462 -1.80 -23.01 30.44
N PRO A 463 -1.32 -24.25 30.58
CA PRO A 463 -0.54 -24.66 31.76
C PRO A 463 0.83 -23.98 31.86
N TYR A 464 1.32 -23.40 30.76
CA TYR A 464 2.60 -22.68 30.69
C TYR A 464 2.43 -21.15 30.73
N LEU A 465 1.21 -20.62 30.89
CA LEU A 465 0.93 -19.19 31.04
C LEU A 465 0.42 -18.89 32.45
N THR A 466 1.17 -18.13 33.23
CA THR A 466 0.77 -17.69 34.58
C THR A 466 0.37 -16.22 34.56
N GLU A 467 -0.86 -15.87 34.95
CA GLU A 467 -1.28 -14.46 35.06
C GLU A 467 -0.45 -13.77 36.14
N VAL A 468 0.24 -12.69 35.79
CA VAL A 468 1.13 -11.95 36.70
C VAL A 468 0.69 -10.51 36.94
N TRP A 469 -0.19 -9.99 36.08
CA TRP A 469 -0.77 -8.65 36.21
C TRP A 469 -2.06 -8.55 35.39
N ARG A 470 -2.98 -7.70 35.85
CA ARG A 470 -4.19 -7.34 35.13
C ARG A 470 -4.64 -5.93 35.50
N ASP A 471 -5.39 -5.31 34.59
CA ASP A 471 -6.24 -4.15 34.87
C ASP A 471 -7.65 -4.35 34.27
N ASP A 472 -8.38 -3.26 34.05
CA ASP A 472 -9.72 -3.29 33.45
C ASP A 472 -9.72 -3.67 31.96
N THR A 473 -8.57 -3.63 31.28
CA THR A 473 -8.43 -3.86 29.84
C THR A 473 -7.56 -5.07 29.52
N TRP A 474 -6.42 -5.19 30.19
CA TRP A 474 -5.32 -6.09 29.86
C TRP A 474 -5.13 -7.16 30.92
N ARG A 475 -4.74 -8.34 30.45
CA ARG A 475 -4.17 -9.42 31.26
C ARG A 475 -2.78 -9.71 30.73
N LEU A 476 -1.81 -9.84 31.63
CA LEU A 476 -0.42 -10.14 31.30
C LEU A 476 -0.06 -11.50 31.90
N TYR A 477 0.36 -12.42 31.04
CA TYR A 477 0.77 -13.76 31.43
C TYR A 477 2.27 -13.93 31.25
N ALA A 478 2.96 -14.45 32.26
CA ALA A 478 4.34 -14.89 32.14
C ALA A 478 4.39 -16.29 31.53
N VAL A 479 5.25 -16.47 30.52
CA VAL A 479 5.57 -17.77 29.94
C VAL A 479 6.48 -18.54 30.91
N THR A 480 6.15 -19.80 31.17
CA THR A 480 6.96 -20.68 32.02
C THR A 480 8.24 -21.09 31.30
N ASP A 481 9.38 -20.95 31.96
CA ASP A 481 10.72 -21.25 31.43
C ASP A 481 10.97 -20.64 30.03
N PRO A 482 10.89 -19.29 29.90
CA PRO A 482 11.01 -18.66 28.61
C PRO A 482 12.47 -18.68 28.14
N THR A 483 12.66 -18.96 26.86
CA THR A 483 13.98 -18.88 26.25
C THR A 483 14.42 -17.40 26.14
N PRO A 484 15.65 -17.04 26.55
CA PRO A 484 16.09 -15.64 26.55
C PRO A 484 16.33 -15.11 25.13
N LEU A 485 16.23 -13.79 24.93
CA LEU A 485 16.53 -13.17 23.62
C LEU A 485 18.00 -13.42 23.20
N VAL A 486 18.90 -13.36 24.17
CA VAL A 486 20.34 -13.61 24.05
C VAL A 486 20.64 -14.89 24.81
N ALA A 487 21.20 -15.89 24.14
CA ALA A 487 21.55 -17.16 24.76
C ALA A 487 22.63 -16.99 25.84
N ALA A 488 22.57 -17.84 26.86
CA ALA A 488 23.64 -17.96 27.85
C ALA A 488 24.96 -18.40 27.17
N PRO A 489 26.14 -17.97 27.67
CA PRO A 489 26.35 -17.15 28.88
C PRO A 489 26.10 -15.64 28.70
N GLY A 490 25.67 -15.18 27.53
CA GLY A 490 25.29 -13.79 27.29
C GLY A 490 24.06 -13.35 28.09
N ARG A 491 23.94 -12.05 28.35
CA ARG A 491 22.82 -11.45 29.08
C ARG A 491 22.32 -10.20 28.39
N LEU A 492 21.01 -10.15 28.12
CA LEU A 492 20.38 -8.94 27.59
C LEU A 492 20.47 -7.81 28.61
N VAL A 493 20.87 -6.63 28.15
CA VAL A 493 20.87 -5.38 28.92
C VAL A 493 19.65 -4.54 28.59
N ALA A 494 19.40 -4.34 27.29
CA ALA A 494 18.26 -3.57 26.80
C ALA A 494 17.95 -3.97 25.35
N SER A 495 16.69 -3.80 24.94
CA SER A 495 16.26 -3.94 23.55
C SER A 495 15.23 -2.87 23.24
N ASP A 496 15.43 -2.17 22.14
CA ASP A 496 14.51 -1.20 21.57
C ASP A 496 14.41 -1.42 20.04
N PRO A 497 13.56 -0.68 19.31
CA PRO A 497 13.42 -0.89 17.87
C PRO A 497 14.70 -0.64 17.06
N GLY A 498 15.64 0.16 17.57
CA GLY A 498 16.89 0.49 16.90
C GLY A 498 18.08 -0.39 17.27
N GLN A 499 18.08 -1.04 18.44
CA GLN A 499 19.22 -1.83 18.92
C GLN A 499 18.88 -2.93 19.93
N VAL A 500 19.77 -3.92 20.00
CA VAL A 500 19.83 -4.93 21.07
C VAL A 500 21.18 -4.82 21.75
N ARG A 501 21.19 -4.54 23.06
CA ARG A 501 22.40 -4.43 23.89
C ARG A 501 22.49 -5.62 24.83
N PHE A 502 23.66 -6.25 24.90
CA PHE A 502 23.88 -7.41 25.75
C PHE A 502 25.33 -7.48 26.24
N THR A 503 25.57 -8.16 27.35
CA THR A 503 26.92 -8.46 27.83
C THR A 503 27.27 -9.92 27.58
N ALA A 504 28.56 -10.18 27.39
CA ALA A 504 29.09 -11.52 27.24
C ALA A 504 30.47 -11.62 27.93
N PRO A 505 30.78 -12.76 28.58
CA PRO A 505 32.13 -13.03 29.05
C PRO A 505 33.07 -13.40 27.89
N ALA A 506 34.38 -13.35 28.13
CA ALA A 506 35.39 -13.57 27.08
C ALA A 506 35.38 -15.01 26.51
N ASP A 507 34.89 -15.98 27.27
CA ASP A 507 34.80 -17.40 26.92
C ASP A 507 33.40 -17.78 26.36
N ALA A 508 32.56 -16.79 26.03
CA ALA A 508 31.21 -17.04 25.53
C ALA A 508 31.16 -17.77 24.18
N GLY A 509 32.20 -17.62 23.35
CA GLY A 509 32.24 -18.21 22.02
C GLY A 509 31.11 -17.70 21.11
N ASP A 510 30.41 -18.61 20.45
CA ASP A 510 29.30 -18.29 19.56
C ASP A 510 27.97 -18.19 20.37
N LEU A 511 27.43 -16.97 20.47
CA LEU A 511 26.18 -16.66 21.15
C LEU A 511 25.02 -16.50 20.15
N LEU A 512 23.91 -17.19 20.38
CA LEU A 512 22.69 -16.96 19.62
C LEU A 512 21.95 -15.73 20.15
N VAL A 513 21.76 -14.73 19.27
CA VAL A 513 20.89 -13.57 19.48
C VAL A 513 19.68 -13.76 18.58
N ARG A 514 18.49 -13.93 19.16
CA ARG A 514 17.25 -14.24 18.42
C ARG A 514 16.68 -13.05 17.65
N VAL A 515 17.54 -12.26 17.02
CA VAL A 515 17.23 -11.22 16.03
C VAL A 515 17.37 -11.86 14.64
N ARG A 516 16.49 -11.53 13.71
CA ARG A 516 16.55 -12.06 12.35
C ARG A 516 17.77 -11.47 11.64
N TRP A 517 18.56 -12.35 11.03
CA TRP A 517 19.71 -11.96 10.26
C TRP A 517 19.31 -11.00 9.13
N SER A 518 20.13 -9.97 8.95
CA SER A 518 20.01 -9.03 7.85
C SER A 518 21.40 -8.56 7.46
N ARG A 519 21.62 -8.38 6.16
CA ARG A 519 22.86 -7.79 5.62
C ARG A 519 23.11 -6.36 6.09
N TRP A 520 22.10 -5.71 6.69
CA TRP A 520 22.16 -4.34 7.17
C TRP A 520 22.34 -4.24 8.69
N LEU A 521 22.55 -5.36 9.38
CA LEU A 521 22.91 -5.32 10.79
C LEU A 521 24.36 -4.87 10.96
N SER A 522 24.64 -4.27 12.10
CA SER A 522 25.97 -3.90 12.54
C SER A 522 26.19 -4.39 13.97
N LEU A 523 27.41 -4.83 14.26
CA LEU A 523 27.84 -5.14 15.62
C LEU A 523 28.86 -4.12 16.09
N GLU A 524 28.65 -3.58 17.28
CA GLU A 524 29.58 -2.73 18.02
C GLU A 524 29.94 -3.46 19.34
N GLY A 525 31.21 -3.46 19.72
CA GLY A 525 31.69 -4.16 20.92
C GLY A 525 33.22 -4.23 20.98
N PRO A 526 33.80 -4.89 22.00
CA PRO A 526 35.25 -4.99 22.20
C PRO A 526 35.96 -5.66 21.03
N ASP A 527 35.66 -6.95 20.78
CA ASP A 527 36.16 -7.76 19.67
C ASP A 527 35.15 -8.87 19.37
N GLY A 528 34.81 -9.08 18.10
CA GLY A 528 33.85 -10.10 17.69
C GLY A 528 33.22 -9.80 16.33
N CYS A 529 32.43 -10.75 15.83
CA CYS A 529 31.70 -10.60 14.59
C CYS A 529 30.36 -11.33 14.65
N PHE A 530 29.45 -11.05 13.72
CA PHE A 530 28.17 -11.75 13.61
C PHE A 530 28.00 -12.43 12.26
N ALA A 531 27.27 -13.53 12.27
CA ALA A 531 26.95 -14.31 11.08
C ALA A 531 25.48 -14.77 11.11
N ARG A 532 25.00 -15.27 9.97
CA ARG A 532 23.69 -15.94 9.89
C ARG A 532 23.79 -17.28 10.61
N GLY A 533 23.00 -17.44 11.66
CA GLY A 533 22.89 -18.65 12.46
C GLY A 533 21.72 -19.55 12.03
N PRO A 534 21.42 -20.58 12.84
CA PRO A 534 20.26 -21.45 12.64
C PRO A 534 18.94 -20.67 12.63
N ASP A 535 17.98 -21.14 11.84
CA ASP A 535 16.64 -20.54 11.70
C ASP A 535 16.68 -19.04 11.38
N ASP A 536 17.68 -18.57 10.64
CA ASP A 536 17.88 -17.15 10.31
C ASP A 536 18.04 -16.23 11.51
N TRP A 537 18.37 -16.74 12.69
CA TRP A 537 18.81 -15.93 13.82
C TRP A 537 20.24 -15.44 13.62
N VAL A 538 20.65 -14.47 14.42
CA VAL A 538 22.02 -13.96 14.41
C VAL A 538 22.86 -14.77 15.40
N THR A 539 24.00 -15.28 14.94
CA THR A 539 25.05 -15.79 15.83
C THR A 539 26.11 -14.70 15.97
N VAL A 540 26.43 -14.31 17.20
CA VAL A 540 27.51 -13.38 17.51
C VAL A 540 28.68 -14.18 18.09
N ARG A 541 29.83 -14.15 17.42
CA ARG A 541 31.10 -14.63 17.95
C ARG A 541 31.68 -13.57 18.87
N VAL A 542 31.88 -13.93 20.12
CA VAL A 542 32.44 -13.09 21.17
C VAL A 542 33.90 -13.48 21.39
N ASP A 543 34.80 -12.54 21.12
CA ASP A 543 36.25 -12.73 21.32
C ASP A 543 36.80 -11.91 22.51
N GLY A 544 35.96 -11.07 23.13
CA GLY A 544 36.33 -10.25 24.28
C GLY A 544 35.18 -10.07 25.28
N ALA A 545 35.50 -10.01 26.57
CA ALA A 545 34.48 -9.71 27.57
C ALA A 545 34.00 -8.26 27.44
N GLY A 546 32.69 -8.03 27.48
CA GLY A 546 32.15 -6.67 27.50
C GLY A 546 30.69 -6.57 27.07
N GLU A 547 30.29 -5.34 26.76
CA GLU A 547 28.98 -5.03 26.20
C GLU A 547 29.04 -4.96 24.67
N TYR A 548 28.12 -5.66 24.03
CA TYR A 548 27.90 -5.67 22.59
C TYR A 548 26.58 -4.99 22.26
N ARG A 549 26.54 -4.33 21.12
CA ARG A 549 25.34 -3.68 20.56
C ARG A 549 25.13 -4.14 19.14
N LEU A 550 23.98 -4.76 18.90
CA LEU A 550 23.52 -5.11 17.58
C LEU A 550 22.57 -3.99 17.10
N THR A 551 22.97 -3.26 16.07
CA THR A 551 22.25 -2.13 15.48
C THR A 551 22.00 -2.37 13.99
N SER A 552 21.48 -1.38 13.25
CA SER A 552 21.38 -1.46 11.79
C SER A 552 21.87 -0.20 11.07
N SER A 553 22.50 -0.39 9.91
CA SER A 553 23.09 0.69 9.09
C SER A 553 23.16 0.31 7.62
N LEU A 554 23.06 1.31 6.74
CA LEU A 554 23.33 1.15 5.30
C LEU A 554 24.83 0.95 4.98
N ARG A 555 25.69 1.08 5.99
CA ARG A 555 27.12 0.74 5.93
C ARG A 555 27.42 -0.24 7.08
N PRO A 556 26.99 -1.50 6.96
CA PRO A 556 27.10 -2.49 8.02
C PRO A 556 28.55 -2.76 8.39
N ARG A 557 28.80 -3.12 9.66
CA ARG A 557 30.13 -3.48 10.20
C ARG A 557 30.03 -4.65 11.17
N GLY A 558 31.14 -5.35 11.36
CA GLY A 558 31.22 -6.46 12.32
C GLY A 558 30.63 -7.78 11.81
N GLY A 559 30.44 -7.94 10.50
CA GLY A 559 30.12 -9.25 9.92
C GLY A 559 31.37 -10.15 9.90
N CYS A 560 31.17 -11.44 10.15
CA CYS A 560 32.11 -12.48 9.74
C CYS A 560 31.95 -12.72 8.22
#